data_AF-A0A2V6D256-F1
#
_entry.id   AF-A0A2V6D256-F1
#
_cell.length_a   1.000
_cell.length_b   1.000
_cell.length_c   1.000
_cell.angle_alpha   90.00
_cell.angle_beta   90.00
_cell.angle_gamma   90.00
#
_symmetry.space_group_name_H-M   'P 1'
#
loop_
_entity.id
_entity.type
_entity.pdbx_description
1 polymer ?
#
loop_
_entity_poly.entity_id
_entity_poly.type
_entity_poly.pdbx_seq_one_letter_code
_entity_poly.pdbx_strand_id
1 'polypeptide(L)'
;MKKNILTGAGAAREYVHFFRDPIGCMRELQQKYGSLVALGPIAFGEPTKLHVLAIGPEFNRQVLGDPAKFRTTGQFIHGPNDSAQRRIRFGLTRMNGPQHKQQRQLILPPFHKKAVAGYHDLTVELAQEVIGQWKPGRRDVYTDMRAVTLRIASAVLFGHEASDAYRIGHLLEVWARRNFSGPVWFFPVNIPGTPYHRLLKHAELVEQEILRLVEKRRRDPSDRTDVLSILIQARDDENRGMTDMELVGQATILFGASFETTASTLTWT
;
A
#
# COMPACT_ATOMS: atom_id res chain seq x y z
N MET A 1 -36.94 -3.28 -3.20
CA MET A 1 -35.94 -3.10 -2.12
C MET A 1 -36.00 -1.66 -1.63
N LYS A 2 -36.25 -1.43 -0.34
CA LYS A 2 -36.05 -0.09 0.26
C LYS A 2 -34.58 0.29 0.04
N LYS A 3 -34.33 1.46 -0.55
CA LYS A 3 -32.98 2.00 -0.71
C LYS A 3 -32.47 2.38 0.67
N ASN A 4 -31.62 1.55 1.28
CA ASN A 4 -30.95 1.84 2.55
C ASN A 4 -29.82 2.85 2.31
N ILE A 5 -30.19 4.07 1.94
CA ILE A 5 -29.27 5.17 1.67
C ILE A 5 -29.39 6.14 2.85
N LEU A 6 -28.30 6.32 3.59
CA LEU A 6 -28.18 7.32 4.64
C LEU A 6 -27.52 8.57 4.05
N THR A 7 -28.07 9.76 4.32
CA THR A 7 -27.52 11.05 3.86
C THR A 7 -27.51 12.07 5.00
N GLY A 8 -26.86 13.22 4.79
CA GLY A 8 -26.86 14.34 5.74
C GLY A 8 -26.30 13.94 7.12
N ALA A 9 -27.00 14.34 8.18
CA ALA A 9 -26.61 14.06 9.56
C ALA A 9 -26.52 12.55 9.87
N GLY A 10 -27.38 11.73 9.25
CA GLY A 10 -27.34 10.28 9.40
C GLY A 10 -26.03 9.71 8.86
N ALA A 11 -25.65 10.08 7.63
CA ALA A 11 -24.36 9.69 7.06
C ALA A 11 -23.17 10.23 7.86
N ALA A 12 -23.23 11.49 8.31
CA ALA A 12 -22.18 12.11 9.11
C ALA A 12 -21.89 11.32 10.39
N ARG A 13 -22.93 10.88 11.10
CA ARG A 13 -22.80 10.03 12.28
C ARG A 13 -22.09 8.72 11.96
N GLU A 14 -22.50 8.03 10.90
CA GLU A 14 -21.90 6.75 10.53
C GLU A 14 -20.44 6.90 10.04
N TYR A 15 -20.09 8.01 9.40
CA TYR A 15 -18.69 8.31 9.07
C TYR A 15 -17.84 8.48 10.33
N VAL A 16 -18.29 9.29 11.28
CA VAL A 16 -17.58 9.46 12.57
C VAL A 16 -17.46 8.13 13.30
N HIS A 17 -18.52 7.33 13.31
CA HIS A 17 -18.51 6.01 13.91
C HIS A 17 -17.49 5.10 13.20
N PHE A 18 -17.50 5.04 11.86
CA PHE A 18 -16.58 4.21 11.09
C PHE A 18 -15.11 4.56 11.33
N PHE A 19 -14.77 5.84 11.42
CA PHE A 19 -13.38 6.24 11.70
C PHE A 19 -12.91 5.92 13.12
N ARG A 20 -13.83 5.73 14.07
CA ARG A 20 -13.53 5.39 15.46
C ARG A 20 -13.54 3.88 15.72
N ASP A 21 -14.53 3.19 15.17
CA ASP A 21 -14.72 1.74 15.27
C ASP A 21 -15.31 1.21 13.93
N PRO A 22 -14.45 0.90 12.94
CA PRO A 22 -14.93 0.47 11.63
C PRO A 22 -15.64 -0.88 11.69
N ILE A 23 -15.20 -1.80 12.56
CA ILE A 23 -15.80 -3.13 12.69
C ILE A 23 -17.17 -3.04 13.38
N GLY A 24 -17.25 -2.29 14.49
CA GLY A 24 -18.52 -2.03 15.18
C GLY A 24 -19.52 -1.32 14.27
N CYS A 25 -19.11 -0.27 13.59
CA CYS A 25 -19.94 0.45 12.62
C CYS A 25 -20.46 -0.47 11.50
N MET A 26 -19.58 -1.25 10.84
CA MET A 26 -20.01 -2.17 9.78
C MET A 26 -20.99 -3.22 10.30
N ARG A 27 -20.76 -3.77 11.51
CA ARG A 27 -21.64 -4.76 12.13
C ARG A 27 -23.01 -4.18 12.48
N GLU A 28 -23.06 -3.01 13.09
CA GLU A 28 -24.31 -2.34 13.44
C GLU A 28 -25.12 -1.94 12.20
N LEU A 29 -24.46 -1.41 11.18
CA LEU A 29 -25.09 -1.09 9.90
C LEU A 29 -25.67 -2.34 9.24
N GLN A 30 -24.93 -3.46 9.27
CA GLN A 30 -25.41 -4.73 8.75
C GLN A 30 -26.62 -5.25 9.52
N GLN A 31 -26.61 -5.19 10.85
CA GLN A 31 -27.73 -5.64 11.69
C GLN A 31 -28.98 -4.79 11.46
N LYS A 32 -28.81 -3.47 11.28
CA LYS A 32 -29.93 -2.54 11.16
C LYS A 32 -30.50 -2.43 9.75
N TYR A 33 -29.66 -2.47 8.73
CA TYR A 33 -30.04 -2.22 7.34
C TYR A 33 -29.81 -3.42 6.42
N GLY A 34 -29.28 -4.53 6.94
CA GLY A 34 -28.95 -5.72 6.18
C GLY A 34 -27.62 -5.61 5.44
N SER A 35 -27.38 -6.59 4.57
CA SER A 35 -26.10 -6.81 3.88
C SER A 35 -25.70 -5.76 2.82
N LEU A 36 -26.56 -4.79 2.53
CA LEU A 36 -26.27 -3.72 1.57
C LEU A 36 -26.77 -2.38 2.09
N VAL A 37 -25.83 -1.49 2.41
CA VAL A 37 -26.12 -0.13 2.87
C VAL A 37 -25.26 0.87 2.10
N ALA A 38 -25.82 2.03 1.80
CA ALA A 38 -25.12 3.11 1.14
C ALA A 38 -25.10 4.35 2.03
N LEU A 39 -23.93 4.96 2.13
CA LEU A 39 -23.71 6.24 2.78
C LEU A 39 -23.48 7.30 1.70
N GLY A 40 -24.29 8.35 1.71
CA GLY A 40 -24.18 9.49 0.81
C GLY A 40 -23.37 10.65 1.38
N PRO A 41 -23.37 11.81 0.68
CA PRO A 41 -22.68 12.99 1.15
C PRO A 41 -23.30 13.55 2.44
N ILE A 42 -22.45 14.22 3.22
CA ILE A 42 -22.85 14.99 4.42
C ILE A 42 -23.55 16.30 4.01
N ALA A 43 -23.22 16.84 2.83
CA ALA A 43 -23.84 18.05 2.27
C ALA A 43 -25.27 17.78 1.74
N PHE A 44 -26.09 18.84 1.73
CA PHE A 44 -27.43 18.82 1.15
C PHE A 44 -27.37 18.80 -0.39
N GLY A 45 -28.09 17.86 -1.01
CA GLY A 45 -28.17 17.68 -2.47
C GLY A 45 -28.33 16.22 -2.89
N GLU A 46 -28.62 15.97 -4.18
CA GLU A 46 -28.62 14.60 -4.69
C GLU A 46 -27.21 13.98 -4.64
N PRO A 47 -27.05 12.74 -4.15
CA PRO A 47 -25.74 12.11 -4.07
C PRO A 47 -25.16 11.87 -5.46
N THR A 48 -24.05 12.53 -5.80
CA THR A 48 -23.28 12.22 -7.01
C THR A 48 -22.35 11.01 -6.81
N LYS A 49 -22.03 10.67 -5.54
CA LYS A 49 -21.25 9.50 -5.14
C LYS A 49 -21.78 8.92 -3.84
N LEU A 50 -21.83 7.60 -3.76
CA LEU A 50 -22.21 6.84 -2.57
C LEU A 50 -21.05 5.94 -2.15
N HIS A 51 -20.81 5.80 -0.85
CA HIS A 51 -20.00 4.73 -0.30
C HIS A 51 -20.91 3.57 0.04
N VAL A 52 -20.71 2.43 -0.62
CA VAL A 52 -21.57 1.25 -0.45
C VAL A 52 -20.82 0.21 0.35
N LEU A 53 -21.39 -0.19 1.48
CA LEU A 53 -20.97 -1.33 2.25
C LEU A 53 -21.83 -2.53 1.81
N ALA A 54 -21.17 -3.50 1.20
CA ALA A 54 -21.79 -4.71 0.68
C ALA A 54 -21.15 -5.91 1.38
N ILE A 55 -21.89 -6.55 2.29
CA ILE A 55 -21.39 -7.61 3.18
C ILE A 55 -22.09 -8.92 2.84
N GLY A 56 -21.37 -9.84 2.22
CA GLY A 56 -21.89 -11.18 1.93
C GLY A 56 -21.19 -11.83 0.75
N PRO A 57 -21.16 -13.16 0.69
CA PRO A 57 -20.52 -13.89 -0.40
C PRO A 57 -21.09 -13.53 -1.78
N GLU A 58 -22.38 -13.23 -1.87
CA GLU A 58 -23.05 -12.80 -3.10
C GLU A 58 -22.52 -11.46 -3.63
N PHE A 59 -22.27 -10.50 -2.73
CA PHE A 59 -21.69 -9.21 -3.09
C PHE A 59 -20.20 -9.33 -3.41
N ASN A 60 -19.46 -10.14 -2.65
CA ASN A 60 -18.06 -10.42 -2.93
C ASN A 60 -17.90 -11.03 -4.34
N ARG A 61 -18.76 -11.98 -4.71
CA ARG A 61 -18.75 -12.58 -6.06
C ARG A 61 -19.03 -11.53 -7.15
N GLN A 62 -19.99 -10.63 -6.93
CA GLN A 62 -20.28 -9.57 -7.91
C GLN A 62 -19.12 -8.59 -8.04
N VAL A 63 -18.61 -8.07 -6.92
CA VAL A 63 -17.55 -7.04 -6.90
C VAL A 63 -16.24 -7.59 -7.44
N LEU A 64 -15.87 -8.83 -7.08
CA LEU A 64 -14.61 -9.45 -7.51
C LEU A 64 -14.72 -10.16 -8.86
N GLY A 65 -15.94 -10.43 -9.35
CA GLY A 65 -16.20 -11.19 -10.58
C GLY A 65 -16.42 -10.35 -11.84
N ASP A 66 -16.72 -9.05 -11.71
CA ASP A 66 -16.97 -8.15 -12.84
C ASP A 66 -16.00 -6.94 -12.84
N PRO A 67 -14.77 -7.11 -13.38
CA PRO A 67 -13.77 -6.04 -13.42
C PRO A 67 -14.07 -4.94 -14.46
N ALA A 68 -15.05 -5.15 -15.35
CA ALA A 68 -15.47 -4.11 -16.29
C ALA A 68 -16.30 -3.04 -15.56
N LYS A 69 -17.16 -3.49 -14.64
CA LYS A 69 -18.03 -2.66 -13.80
C LYS A 69 -17.36 -2.17 -12.51
N PHE A 70 -16.68 -3.04 -11.79
CA PHE A 70 -16.03 -2.72 -10.52
C PHE A 70 -14.54 -2.49 -10.73
N ARG A 71 -14.12 -1.22 -10.58
CA ARG A 71 -12.75 -0.78 -10.84
C ARG A 71 -12.08 -0.30 -9.55
N THR A 72 -10.78 -0.53 -9.45
CA THR A 72 -9.99 -0.04 -8.31
C THR A 72 -9.81 1.48 -8.39
N THR A 73 -10.11 2.19 -7.30
CA THR A 73 -10.00 3.66 -7.22
C THR A 73 -8.70 4.14 -6.56
N GLY A 74 -7.96 3.25 -5.89
CA GLY A 74 -6.68 3.51 -5.23
C GLY A 74 -6.79 3.87 -3.76
N GLN A 75 -5.73 3.57 -2.99
CA GLN A 75 -5.75 3.60 -1.52
C GLN A 75 -5.06 4.84 -0.91
N PHE A 76 -4.27 5.57 -1.69
CA PHE A 76 -3.42 6.66 -1.21
C PHE A 76 -3.98 8.03 -1.59
N ILE A 77 -3.66 9.10 -0.85
CA ILE A 77 -4.16 10.45 -1.17
C ILE A 77 -3.51 11.00 -2.45
N HIS A 78 -4.30 11.65 -3.31
CA HIS A 78 -3.80 12.18 -4.57
C HIS A 78 -2.83 13.35 -4.36
N GLY A 79 -1.80 13.42 -5.20
CA GLY A 79 -0.92 14.59 -5.35
C GLY A 79 -1.27 15.40 -6.60
N PRO A 80 -0.68 16.60 -6.78
CA PRO A 80 -0.75 17.36 -8.04
C PRO A 80 -0.30 16.54 -9.24
N ASN A 81 -0.68 16.97 -10.46
CA ASN A 81 -0.15 16.36 -11.69
C ASN A 81 1.37 16.45 -11.70
N ASP A 82 2.02 15.40 -12.21
CA ASP A 82 3.48 15.29 -12.34
C ASP A 82 4.28 15.48 -11.04
N SER A 83 3.64 15.31 -9.89
CA SER A 83 4.31 15.29 -8.59
C SER A 83 4.89 13.91 -8.25
N ALA A 84 5.90 13.87 -7.39
CA ALA A 84 6.42 12.62 -6.83
C ALA A 84 5.30 11.81 -6.15
N GLN A 85 4.38 12.47 -5.44
CA GLN A 85 3.21 11.83 -4.82
C GLN A 85 2.32 11.12 -5.86
N ARG A 86 2.25 11.61 -7.11
CA ARG A 86 1.50 10.92 -8.17
C ARG A 86 2.19 9.63 -8.61
N ARG A 87 3.53 9.64 -8.62
CA ARG A 87 4.39 8.59 -9.16
C ARG A 87 4.67 7.47 -8.17
N ILE A 88 4.92 7.78 -6.90
CA ILE A 88 5.00 6.73 -5.86
C ILE A 88 3.65 6.04 -5.62
N ARG A 89 2.54 6.68 -6.01
CA ARG A 89 1.20 6.08 -6.02
C ARG A 89 0.86 5.34 -7.32
N PHE A 90 1.76 5.37 -8.29
CA PHE A 90 1.59 4.61 -9.51
C PHE A 90 1.76 3.11 -9.17
N GLY A 91 0.96 2.27 -9.79
CA GLY A 91 1.19 0.82 -9.78
C GLY A 91 -0.08 0.01 -9.59
N LEU A 92 0.10 -1.27 -9.32
CA LEU A 92 -0.90 -2.29 -9.66
C LEU A 92 -2.27 -2.08 -8.99
N THR A 93 -2.30 -1.54 -7.77
CA THR A 93 -3.53 -1.32 -6.98
C THR A 93 -4.45 -0.22 -7.53
N ARG A 94 -4.04 0.47 -8.59
CA ARG A 94 -4.81 1.53 -9.26
C ARG A 94 -5.05 1.28 -10.75
N MET A 95 -4.59 0.13 -11.25
CA MET A 95 -4.68 -0.21 -12.66
C MET A 95 -5.85 -1.16 -12.90
N ASN A 96 -6.43 -1.07 -14.09
CA ASN A 96 -7.50 -1.96 -14.52
C ASN A 96 -7.22 -2.42 -15.96
N GLY A 97 -7.88 -3.50 -16.39
CA GLY A 97 -7.87 -3.94 -17.79
C GLY A 97 -6.46 -4.25 -18.34
N PRO A 98 -6.16 -3.88 -19.59
CA PRO A 98 -4.88 -4.21 -20.25
C PRO A 98 -3.65 -3.70 -19.51
N GLN A 99 -3.69 -2.47 -18.98
CA GLN A 99 -2.58 -1.89 -18.22
C GLN A 99 -2.26 -2.72 -16.97
N HIS A 100 -3.29 -3.14 -16.23
CA HIS A 100 -3.10 -4.01 -15.08
C HIS A 100 -2.51 -5.37 -15.49
N LYS A 101 -2.99 -5.96 -16.59
CA LYS A 101 -2.48 -7.25 -17.08
C LYS A 101 -0.98 -7.17 -17.40
N GLN A 102 -0.57 -6.16 -18.15
CA GLN A 102 0.83 -5.92 -18.51
C GLN A 102 1.71 -5.70 -17.27
N GLN A 103 1.29 -4.80 -16.38
CA GLN A 103 2.07 -4.48 -15.18
C GLN A 103 2.15 -5.65 -14.20
N ARG A 104 1.07 -6.45 -14.09
CA ARG A 104 1.08 -7.69 -13.32
C ARG A 104 2.13 -8.66 -13.85
N GLN A 105 2.22 -8.83 -15.16
CA GLN A 105 3.24 -9.70 -15.77
C GLN A 105 4.65 -9.27 -15.38
N LEU A 106 4.95 -7.96 -15.45
CA LEU A 106 6.26 -7.42 -15.10
C LEU A 106 6.60 -7.55 -13.59
N ILE A 107 5.59 -7.59 -12.72
CA ILE A 107 5.76 -7.69 -11.26
C ILE A 107 5.80 -9.13 -10.75
N LEU A 108 5.35 -10.12 -11.52
CA LEU A 108 5.29 -11.52 -11.06
C LEU A 108 6.64 -12.21 -10.79
N PRO A 109 7.75 -11.94 -11.52
CA PRO A 109 8.99 -12.72 -11.38
C PRO A 109 9.58 -12.82 -9.97
N PRO A 110 9.62 -11.74 -9.15
CA PRO A 110 10.04 -11.82 -7.74
C PRO A 110 9.18 -12.76 -6.87
N PHE A 111 7.96 -13.11 -7.30
CA PHE A 111 7.06 -13.99 -6.58
C PHE A 111 7.06 -15.44 -7.12
N HIS A 112 7.90 -15.75 -8.10
CA HIS A 112 8.06 -17.12 -8.57
C HIS A 112 8.73 -18.00 -7.50
N LYS A 113 8.39 -19.29 -7.49
CA LYS A 113 8.89 -20.27 -6.51
C LYS A 113 10.41 -20.20 -6.28
N LYS A 114 11.20 -20.06 -7.35
CA LYS A 114 12.67 -19.96 -7.26
C LYS A 114 13.13 -18.67 -6.56
N ALA A 115 12.50 -17.53 -6.86
CA ALA A 115 12.82 -16.25 -6.23
C ALA A 115 12.46 -16.28 -4.75
N VAL A 116 11.25 -16.76 -4.41
CA VAL A 116 10.78 -16.90 -3.03
C VAL A 116 11.69 -17.83 -2.21
N ALA A 117 12.10 -18.97 -2.78
CA ALA A 117 13.07 -19.85 -2.13
C ALA A 117 14.42 -19.16 -1.88
N GLY A 118 14.85 -18.28 -2.79
CA GLY A 118 16.06 -17.47 -2.63
C GLY A 118 16.00 -16.44 -1.50
N TYR A 119 14.82 -16.07 -1.02
CA TYR A 119 14.66 -15.15 0.11
C TYR A 119 14.76 -15.84 1.47
N HIS A 120 14.72 -17.17 1.52
CA HIS A 120 14.63 -17.94 2.76
C HIS A 120 15.77 -17.64 3.73
N ASP A 121 17.02 -17.87 3.32
CA ASP A 121 18.17 -17.77 4.21
C ASP A 121 18.34 -16.35 4.75
N LEU A 122 18.18 -15.35 3.86
CA LEU A 122 18.16 -13.93 4.23
C LEU A 122 17.05 -13.62 5.24
N THR A 123 15.85 -14.19 5.06
CA THR A 123 14.72 -13.98 5.98
C THR A 123 15.01 -14.56 7.36
N VAL A 124 15.58 -15.77 7.41
CA VAL A 124 15.96 -16.42 8.68
C VAL A 124 17.05 -15.63 9.39
N GLU A 125 18.10 -15.23 8.67
CA GLU A 125 19.21 -14.44 9.21
C GLU A 125 18.69 -13.14 9.84
N LEU A 126 17.92 -12.35 9.09
CA LEU A 126 17.41 -11.06 9.57
C LEU A 126 16.44 -11.22 10.75
N ALA A 127 15.62 -12.26 10.76
CA ALA A 127 14.75 -12.57 11.90
C ALA A 127 15.58 -12.90 13.14
N GLN A 128 16.60 -13.74 13.01
CA GLN A 128 17.50 -14.10 14.11
C GLN A 128 18.28 -12.90 14.64
N GLU A 129 18.76 -12.00 13.77
CA GLU A 129 19.43 -10.76 14.20
C GLU A 129 18.53 -9.89 15.09
N VAL A 130 17.27 -9.70 14.69
CA VAL A 130 16.33 -8.85 15.45
C VAL A 130 15.93 -9.53 16.75
N ILE A 131 15.63 -10.84 16.71
CA ILE A 131 15.23 -11.62 17.88
C ILE A 131 16.40 -11.75 18.87
N GLY A 132 17.63 -11.89 18.39
CA GLY A 132 18.84 -11.97 19.22
C GLY A 132 19.10 -10.72 20.05
N GLN A 133 18.51 -9.57 19.70
CA GLN A 133 18.57 -8.33 20.46
C GLN A 133 17.51 -8.23 21.56
N TRP A 134 16.60 -9.19 21.64
CA TRP A 134 15.52 -9.17 22.63
C TRP A 134 16.07 -9.43 24.03
N LYS A 135 15.56 -8.65 24.98
CA LYS A 135 15.82 -8.82 26.41
C LYS A 135 14.63 -9.51 27.07
N PRO A 136 14.85 -10.36 28.09
CA PRO A 136 13.78 -10.93 28.89
C PRO A 136 12.87 -9.84 29.48
N GLY A 137 11.56 -10.11 29.55
CA GLY A 137 10.58 -9.22 30.15
C GLY A 137 9.34 -9.02 29.28
N ARG A 138 8.47 -8.08 29.70
CA ARG A 138 7.27 -7.71 28.93
C ARG A 138 7.68 -6.96 27.67
N ARG A 139 7.13 -7.35 26.53
CA ARG A 139 7.39 -6.73 25.23
C ARG A 139 6.08 -6.39 24.52
N ASP A 140 6.17 -5.44 23.61
CA ASP A 140 5.11 -5.16 22.65
C ASP A 140 5.38 -6.01 21.39
N VAL A 141 4.63 -7.11 21.27
CA VAL A 141 4.76 -8.07 20.16
C VAL A 141 4.53 -7.40 18.81
N TYR A 142 3.61 -6.43 18.73
CA TYR A 142 3.37 -5.73 17.47
C TYR A 142 4.59 -4.92 17.04
N THR A 143 5.17 -4.17 17.98
CA THR A 143 6.41 -3.42 17.73
C THR A 143 7.55 -4.34 17.33
N ASP A 144 7.68 -5.51 17.96
CA ASP A 144 8.69 -6.51 17.64
C ASP A 144 8.51 -7.12 16.24
N MET A 145 7.30 -7.58 15.91
CA MET A 145 6.99 -8.17 14.60
C MET A 145 7.18 -7.14 13.48
N ARG A 146 6.82 -5.89 13.75
CA ARG A 146 7.02 -4.79 12.80
C ARG A 146 8.50 -4.50 12.55
N ALA A 147 9.35 -4.59 13.57
CA ALA A 147 10.79 -4.44 13.40
C ALA A 147 11.38 -5.56 12.53
N VAL A 148 10.95 -6.81 12.77
CA VAL A 148 11.35 -7.98 11.97
C VAL A 148 10.92 -7.83 10.51
N THR A 149 9.64 -7.56 10.25
CA THR A 149 9.12 -7.50 8.87
C THR A 149 9.60 -6.29 8.10
N LEU A 150 9.80 -5.14 8.75
CA LEU A 150 10.39 -3.97 8.12
C LEU A 150 11.82 -4.27 7.64
N ARG A 151 12.62 -4.95 8.48
CA ARG A 151 13.99 -5.34 8.16
C ARG A 151 14.03 -6.33 6.98
N ILE A 152 13.20 -7.36 7.01
CA ILE A 152 13.07 -8.32 5.91
C ILE A 152 12.59 -7.65 4.62
N ALA A 153 11.52 -6.85 4.67
CA ALA A 153 10.97 -6.18 3.50
C ALA A 153 12.00 -5.24 2.85
N SER A 154 12.72 -4.44 3.64
CA SER A 154 13.81 -3.61 3.14
C SER A 154 14.86 -4.42 2.39
N ALA A 155 15.36 -5.50 3.00
CA ALA A 155 16.45 -6.28 2.42
C ALA A 155 16.01 -7.08 1.19
N VAL A 156 14.83 -7.70 1.22
CA VAL A 156 14.29 -8.44 0.07
C VAL A 156 13.99 -7.50 -1.09
N LEU A 157 13.45 -6.31 -0.83
CA LEU A 157 13.08 -5.40 -1.91
C LEU A 157 14.25 -4.64 -2.51
N PHE A 158 15.15 -4.13 -1.67
CA PHE A 158 16.20 -3.19 -2.09
C PHE A 158 17.62 -3.78 -2.02
N GLY A 159 17.76 -5.01 -1.52
CA GLY A 159 19.01 -5.74 -1.38
C GLY A 159 19.65 -5.63 0.01
N HIS A 160 20.67 -6.45 0.24
CA HIS A 160 21.34 -6.60 1.54
C HIS A 160 22.33 -5.46 1.89
N GLU A 161 22.52 -4.46 1.01
CA GLU A 161 23.28 -3.25 1.35
C GLU A 161 22.51 -2.44 2.40
N ALA A 162 22.75 -2.77 3.67
CA ALA A 162 21.97 -2.37 4.83
C ALA A 162 21.68 -0.86 4.86
N SER A 163 22.65 0.00 4.50
CA SER A 163 22.47 1.45 4.56
C SER A 163 21.41 1.96 3.57
N ASP A 164 21.45 1.52 2.31
CA ASP A 164 20.52 1.97 1.26
C ASP A 164 19.13 1.37 1.48
N ALA A 165 19.05 0.06 1.75
CA ALA A 165 17.80 -0.66 1.90
C ALA A 165 16.97 -0.23 3.11
N TYR A 166 17.61 -0.06 4.27
CA TYR A 166 16.93 0.40 5.48
C TYR A 166 16.58 1.89 5.41
N ARG A 167 17.39 2.70 4.74
CA ARG A 167 17.07 4.12 4.50
C ARG A 167 15.80 4.26 3.65
N ILE A 168 15.71 3.57 2.53
CA ILE A 168 14.52 3.62 1.66
C ILE A 168 13.31 3.07 2.39
N GLY A 169 13.46 1.95 3.10
CA GLY A 169 12.37 1.35 3.87
C GLY A 169 11.83 2.30 4.94
N HIS A 170 12.70 2.96 5.70
CA HIS A 170 12.28 3.95 6.69
C HIS A 170 11.60 5.17 6.05
N LEU A 171 12.09 5.65 4.90
CA LEU A 171 11.43 6.74 4.17
C LEU A 171 10.02 6.34 3.73
N LEU A 172 9.84 5.13 3.20
CA LEU A 172 8.55 4.61 2.79
C LEU A 172 7.60 4.38 3.97
N GLU A 173 8.11 3.89 5.09
CA GLU A 173 7.37 3.73 6.35
C GLU A 173 6.82 5.09 6.85
N VAL A 174 7.68 6.11 6.91
CA VAL A 174 7.29 7.47 7.33
C VAL A 174 6.30 8.07 6.33
N TRP A 175 6.50 7.85 5.03
CA TRP A 175 5.57 8.27 4.00
C TRP A 175 4.19 7.63 4.20
N ALA A 176 4.13 6.30 4.37
CA ALA A 176 2.88 5.56 4.55
C ALA A 176 2.11 6.07 5.77
N ARG A 177 2.79 6.26 6.91
CA ARG A 177 2.19 6.83 8.13
C ARG A 177 1.61 8.23 7.89
N ARG A 178 2.31 9.10 7.14
CA ARG A 178 1.79 10.43 6.79
C ARG A 178 0.59 10.33 5.85
N ASN A 179 0.68 9.48 4.82
CA ASN A 179 -0.36 9.28 3.83
C ASN A 179 -1.68 8.81 4.47
N PHE A 180 -1.63 7.95 5.49
CA PHE A 180 -2.82 7.46 6.20
C PHE A 180 -3.21 8.29 7.43
N SER A 181 -2.56 9.44 7.65
CA SER A 181 -2.92 10.31 8.78
C SER A 181 -4.21 11.09 8.51
N GLY A 182 -5.08 11.18 9.51
CA GLY A 182 -6.31 11.97 9.45
C GLY A 182 -6.10 13.40 8.95
N PRO A 183 -5.13 14.19 9.48
CA PRO A 183 -4.91 15.57 9.05
C PRO A 183 -4.61 15.74 7.55
N VAL A 184 -3.93 14.76 6.93
CA VAL A 184 -3.66 14.77 5.50
C VAL A 184 -4.94 14.61 4.68
N TRP A 185 -5.85 13.73 5.12
CA TRP A 185 -7.12 13.46 4.44
C TRP A 185 -8.19 14.52 4.70
N PHE A 186 -8.25 15.10 5.90
CA PHE A 186 -9.20 16.15 6.24
C PHE A 186 -8.79 17.53 5.70
N PHE A 187 -7.51 17.77 5.47
CA PHE A 187 -7.01 19.08 5.03
C PHE A 187 -5.87 18.96 3.98
N PRO A 188 -6.19 18.53 2.73
CA PRO A 188 -5.21 18.32 1.65
C PRO A 188 -4.74 19.63 1.00
N VAL A 189 -4.32 20.60 1.80
CA VAL A 189 -3.90 21.94 1.36
C VAL A 189 -2.38 21.99 1.23
N ASN A 190 -1.87 22.32 0.05
CA ASN A 190 -0.42 22.39 -0.23
C ASN A 190 0.16 23.77 0.09
N ILE A 191 0.36 24.07 1.37
CA ILE A 191 1.02 25.29 1.86
C ILE A 191 2.18 24.87 2.78
N PRO A 192 3.34 25.55 2.73
CA PRO A 192 4.45 25.26 3.65
C PRO A 192 3.99 25.14 5.11
N GLY A 193 4.42 24.06 5.78
CA GLY A 193 4.03 23.75 7.16
C GLY A 193 2.82 22.83 7.32
N THR A 194 1.97 22.65 6.28
CA THR A 194 0.80 21.76 6.40
C THR A 194 1.19 20.28 6.40
N PRO A 195 0.36 19.38 6.98
CA PRO A 195 0.57 17.94 6.89
C PRO A 195 0.66 17.43 5.44
N TYR A 196 -0.19 17.94 4.55
CA TYR A 196 -0.19 17.55 3.14
C TYR A 196 1.06 18.04 2.40
N HIS A 197 1.53 19.26 2.65
CA HIS A 197 2.80 19.73 2.07
C HIS A 197 3.99 18.86 2.52
N ARG A 198 4.04 18.50 3.81
CA ARG A 198 5.06 17.59 4.35
C ARG A 198 4.98 16.19 3.75
N LEU A 199 3.79 15.71 3.37
CA LEU A 199 3.64 14.46 2.63
C LEU A 199 4.27 14.57 1.24
N LEU A 200 3.96 15.64 0.49
CA LEU A 200 4.50 15.85 -0.85
C LEU A 200 6.03 15.95 -0.85
N LYS A 201 6.61 16.68 0.11
CA LYS A 201 8.07 16.75 0.26
C LYS A 201 8.70 15.41 0.62
N HIS A 202 8.01 14.60 1.42
CA HIS A 202 8.50 13.26 1.73
C HIS A 202 8.41 12.31 0.53
N ALA A 203 7.37 12.47 -0.30
CA ALA A 203 7.23 11.74 -1.55
C ALA A 203 8.39 12.04 -2.53
N GLU A 204 8.83 13.30 -2.62
CA GLU A 204 10.00 13.70 -3.40
C GLU A 204 11.28 12.96 -2.94
N LEU A 205 11.51 12.86 -1.62
CA LEU A 205 12.64 12.14 -1.06
C LEU A 205 12.59 10.63 -1.35
N VAL A 206 11.43 10.01 -1.20
CA VAL A 206 11.22 8.59 -1.53
C VAL A 206 11.55 8.32 -2.99
N GLU A 207 10.97 9.13 -3.88
CA GLU A 207 11.21 9.01 -5.32
C GLU A 207 12.69 9.16 -5.67
N GLN A 208 13.36 10.18 -5.13
CA GLN A 208 14.78 10.42 -5.37
C GLN A 208 15.65 9.24 -4.94
N GLU A 209 15.41 8.66 -3.76
CA GLU A 209 16.22 7.53 -3.28
C GLU A 209 15.98 6.25 -4.09
N ILE A 210 14.73 5.98 -4.49
CA ILE A 210 14.44 4.83 -5.36
C ILE A 210 15.10 5.02 -6.72
N LEU A 211 15.01 6.20 -7.34
CA LEU A 211 15.64 6.48 -8.63
C LEU A 211 17.17 6.39 -8.55
N ARG A 212 17.78 6.91 -7.47
CA ARG A 212 19.22 6.76 -7.22
C ARG A 212 19.62 5.29 -7.15
N LEU A 213 18.83 4.46 -6.47
CA LEU A 213 19.10 3.03 -6.40
C LEU A 213 18.92 2.34 -7.76
N VAL A 214 17.87 2.69 -8.52
CA VAL A 214 17.67 2.19 -9.89
C VAL A 214 18.87 2.53 -10.79
N GLU A 215 19.35 3.77 -10.74
CA GLU A 215 20.51 4.20 -11.53
C GLU A 215 21.79 3.47 -11.10
N LYS A 216 22.01 3.32 -9.79
CA LYS A 216 23.12 2.53 -9.24
C LYS A 216 23.11 1.09 -9.78
N ARG A 217 21.93 0.44 -9.79
CA ARG A 217 21.74 -0.93 -10.30
C ARG A 217 21.95 -1.04 -11.81
N ARG A 218 21.60 -0.02 -12.59
CA ARG A 218 21.84 0.00 -14.04
C ARG A 218 23.32 0.21 -14.40
N ARG A 219 24.06 0.98 -13.60
CA ARG A 219 25.50 1.21 -13.82
C ARG A 219 26.37 0.03 -13.39
N ASP A 220 25.92 -0.75 -12.42
CA ASP A 220 26.56 -1.97 -11.95
C ASP A 220 25.57 -3.15 -12.01
N PRO A 221 25.33 -3.71 -13.22
CA PRO A 221 24.50 -4.89 -13.41
C PRO A 221 25.23 -6.12 -12.86
N SER A 222 25.14 -6.31 -11.55
CA SER A 222 25.54 -7.54 -10.87
C SER A 222 24.37 -8.55 -10.89
N ASP A 223 24.66 -9.83 -10.65
CA ASP A 223 23.67 -10.92 -10.52
C ASP A 223 22.85 -10.80 -9.22
N ARG A 224 22.31 -9.61 -8.95
CA ARG A 224 21.50 -9.32 -7.77
C ARG A 224 20.10 -9.90 -7.93
N THR A 225 19.61 -10.47 -6.83
CA THR A 225 18.33 -11.18 -6.78
C THR A 225 17.28 -10.46 -5.94
N ASP A 226 17.55 -9.23 -5.50
CA ASP A 226 16.54 -8.40 -4.82
C ASP A 226 15.40 -8.02 -5.77
N VAL A 227 14.21 -7.75 -5.21
CA VAL A 227 12.99 -7.48 -6.00
C VAL A 227 13.22 -6.33 -6.97
N LEU A 228 13.84 -5.22 -6.55
CA LEU A 228 14.06 -4.08 -7.44
C LEU A 228 14.96 -4.44 -8.62
N SER A 229 16.05 -5.19 -8.38
CA SER A 229 16.92 -5.70 -9.45
C SER A 229 16.16 -6.59 -10.43
N ILE A 230 15.30 -7.49 -9.94
CA ILE A 230 14.45 -8.34 -10.78
C ILE A 230 13.47 -7.49 -11.60
N LEU A 231 12.84 -6.47 -11.01
CA LEU A 231 11.90 -5.60 -11.72
C LEU A 231 12.57 -4.76 -12.82
N ILE A 232 13.82 -4.31 -12.60
CA ILE A 232 14.62 -3.60 -13.63
C ILE A 232 14.88 -4.51 -14.84
N GLN A 233 15.11 -5.81 -14.60
CA GLN A 233 15.38 -6.80 -15.64
C GLN A 233 14.11 -7.37 -16.28
N ALA A 234 12.95 -7.24 -15.63
CA ALA A 234 11.69 -7.77 -16.13
C ALA A 234 11.33 -7.20 -17.51
N ARG A 235 10.74 -8.05 -18.34
CA ARG A 235 10.26 -7.74 -19.68
C ARG A 235 8.85 -8.31 -19.86
N ASP A 236 7.99 -7.58 -20.57
CA ASP A 236 6.66 -8.06 -20.96
C ASP A 236 6.73 -8.92 -22.23
N ASP A 237 5.57 -9.38 -22.72
CA ASP A 237 5.46 -10.18 -23.95
C ASP A 237 6.00 -9.46 -25.21
N GLU A 238 6.06 -8.13 -25.19
CA GLU A 238 6.59 -7.29 -26.27
C GLU A 238 8.06 -6.90 -26.03
N ASN A 239 8.74 -7.55 -25.08
CA ASN A 239 10.11 -7.27 -24.67
C ASN A 239 10.33 -5.84 -24.14
N ARG A 240 9.28 -5.20 -23.59
CA ARG A 240 9.38 -3.88 -22.95
C ARG A 240 9.67 -4.03 -21.46
N GLY A 241 10.61 -3.24 -20.97
CA GLY A 241 10.89 -3.11 -19.53
C GLY A 241 10.05 -2.04 -18.87
N MET A 242 10.11 -1.97 -17.54
CA MET A 242 9.49 -0.88 -16.79
C MET A 242 10.23 0.45 -16.98
N THR A 243 9.48 1.53 -17.12
CA THR A 243 10.00 2.89 -17.00
C THR A 243 10.39 3.21 -15.56
N ASP A 244 11.19 4.26 -15.37
CA ASP A 244 11.61 4.73 -14.04
C ASP A 244 10.41 5.03 -13.13
N MET A 245 9.32 5.56 -13.70
CA MET A 245 8.11 5.85 -12.92
C MET A 245 7.32 4.62 -12.54
N GLU A 246 7.34 3.60 -13.38
CA GLU A 246 6.75 2.31 -13.07
C GLU A 246 7.55 1.64 -11.95
N LEU A 247 8.90 1.65 -12.03
CA LEU A 247 9.76 1.12 -10.98
C LEU A 247 9.54 1.81 -9.63
N VAL A 248 9.50 3.15 -9.60
CA VAL A 248 9.23 3.93 -8.36
C VAL A 248 7.87 3.56 -7.74
N GLY A 249 6.83 3.48 -8.58
CA GLY A 249 5.50 3.13 -8.14
C GLY A 249 5.38 1.70 -7.62
N GLN A 250 5.90 0.72 -8.36
CA GLN A 250 5.84 -0.69 -7.96
C GLN A 250 6.68 -0.94 -6.71
N ALA A 251 7.89 -0.37 -6.60
CA ALA A 251 8.71 -0.49 -5.40
C ALA A 251 7.98 0.06 -4.16
N THR A 252 7.30 1.20 -4.28
CA THR A 252 6.53 1.80 -3.20
C THR A 252 5.36 0.90 -2.77
N ILE A 253 4.59 0.38 -3.73
CA ILE A 253 3.42 -0.48 -3.45
C ILE A 253 3.83 -1.81 -2.86
N LEU A 254 4.85 -2.48 -3.42
CA LEU A 254 5.32 -3.76 -2.92
C LEU A 254 5.90 -3.63 -1.51
N PHE A 255 6.59 -2.54 -1.22
CA PHE A 255 7.08 -2.27 0.13
C PHE A 255 5.91 -2.06 1.09
N GLY A 256 4.98 -1.15 0.76
CA GLY A 256 3.81 -0.88 1.61
C GLY A 256 2.94 -2.11 1.86
N ALA A 257 2.85 -3.03 0.89
CA ALA A 257 2.07 -4.25 1.01
C ALA A 257 2.76 -5.38 1.81
N SER A 258 4.08 -5.33 2.01
CA SER A 258 4.85 -6.48 2.52
C SER A 258 5.10 -6.46 4.03
N PHE A 259 5.21 -5.29 4.67
CA PHE A 259 5.64 -5.24 6.08
C PHE A 259 4.51 -5.11 7.11
N GLU A 260 3.54 -4.19 6.94
CA GLU A 260 2.46 -3.99 7.95
C GLU A 260 1.48 -5.17 7.99
N THR A 261 1.13 -5.73 6.83
CA THR A 261 0.22 -6.89 6.71
C THR A 261 0.82 -8.14 7.36
N THR A 262 2.10 -8.41 7.08
CA THR A 262 2.85 -9.53 7.67
C THR A 262 3.06 -9.30 9.15
N ALA A 263 3.42 -8.09 9.60
CA ALA A 263 3.59 -7.77 11.02
C ALA A 263 2.31 -8.02 11.81
N SER A 264 1.18 -7.54 11.29
CA SER A 264 -0.14 -7.74 11.89
C SER A 264 -0.48 -9.22 11.97
N THR A 265 -0.21 -9.99 10.91
CA THR A 265 -0.48 -11.44 10.87
C THR A 265 0.36 -12.18 11.92
N LEU A 266 1.66 -11.90 12.00
CA LEU A 266 2.56 -12.52 12.97
C LEU A 266 2.22 -12.14 14.41
N THR A 267 1.68 -10.94 14.64
CA THR A 267 1.26 -10.50 15.98
C THR A 267 0.10 -11.35 16.54
N TRP A 268 -0.76 -11.86 15.65
CA TRP A 268 -1.96 -12.64 16.02
C TRP A 268 -1.75 -14.16 15.99
N THR A 269 -0.57 -14.64 15.56
CA THR A 269 -0.23 -16.07 15.48
C THR A 269 0.57 -16.49 16.71
#